data_AF-A0A1W6ZK75-F1
#
_entry.id   AF-A0A1W6ZK75-F1
#
_cell.length_a   1.000
_cell.length_b   1.000
_cell.length_c   1.000
_cell.angle_alpha   90.00
_cell.angle_beta   90.00
_cell.angle_gamma   90.00
#
_symmetry.space_group_name_H-M   'P 1'
#
loop_
_entity.id
_entity.type
_entity.pdbx_description
1 polymer ?
#
loop_
_entity_poly.entity_id
_entity_poly.type
_entity_poly.pdbx_seq_one_letter_code
_entity_poly.pdbx_strand_id
1 'polypeptide(L)'
;MHPTIETLLRKDEKLRQEAANSAFQFSWKQPKFDTPFERRLLLLNGLFLGFAKVGGNGWVRGHDARELAIYMGDASVSFELDAPSQSRTRRHLAPNEDRTLCLCLSTAHSAPPGISFSWRDEEGRTLEQQLTEIIIGMAVAGEHLHRKWLEQQAAWRRKQKEEAELEAQRRKADEDRRERERIAALEKAKRDALHRDAKAWREAADIRAYVEAVRRAADAPDLIESWANWALLEADKLDPSRPAAP
;
A
#
# COMPACT_ATOMS: atom_id res chain seq x y z
N MET A 1 20.43 25.23 -27.42
CA MET A 1 19.77 25.34 -26.09
C MET A 1 18.87 24.13 -25.91
N HIS A 2 18.73 23.59 -24.70
CA HIS A 2 17.86 22.44 -24.44
C HIS A 2 16.37 22.85 -24.40
N PRO A 3 15.43 22.07 -24.99
CA PRO A 3 14.00 22.45 -25.06
C PRO A 3 13.34 22.73 -23.70
N THR A 4 13.72 21.99 -22.66
CA THR A 4 13.22 22.21 -21.29
C THR A 4 13.61 23.58 -20.74
N ILE A 5 14.85 24.02 -21.00
CA ILE A 5 15.35 25.34 -20.56
C ILE A 5 14.68 26.45 -21.37
N GLU A 6 14.52 26.25 -22.67
CA GLU A 6 13.79 27.19 -23.54
C GLU A 6 12.35 27.44 -23.03
N THR A 7 11.67 26.37 -22.64
CA THR A 7 10.31 26.46 -22.09
C THR A 7 10.26 27.23 -20.78
N LEU A 8 11.26 27.08 -19.92
CA LEU A 8 11.37 27.84 -18.67
C LEU A 8 11.60 29.33 -18.94
N LEU A 9 12.51 29.66 -19.85
CA LEU A 9 12.80 31.05 -20.22
C LEU A 9 11.57 31.74 -20.85
N ARG A 10 10.83 31.06 -21.72
CA ARG A 10 9.58 31.60 -22.30
C ARG A 10 8.52 31.88 -21.22
N LYS A 11 8.42 31.02 -20.20
CA LYS A 11 7.49 31.24 -19.07
C LYS A 11 7.93 32.44 -18.22
N ASP A 12 9.23 32.60 -18.00
CA ASP A 12 9.76 33.72 -17.23
C ASP A 12 9.61 35.06 -17.97
N GLU A 13 9.83 35.06 -19.30
CA GLU A 13 9.55 36.22 -20.16
C GLU A 13 8.08 36.66 -20.07
N LYS A 14 7.16 35.68 -20.05
CA LYS A 14 5.73 35.97 -19.87
C LYS A 14 5.46 36.60 -18.50
N LEU A 15 6.10 36.11 -17.43
CA LEU A 15 6.01 36.74 -16.10
C LEU A 15 6.57 38.17 -16.13
N ARG A 16 7.63 38.43 -16.89
CA ARG A 16 8.20 39.78 -17.05
C ARG A 16 7.22 40.74 -17.73
N GLN A 17 6.58 40.29 -18.81
CA GLN A 17 5.57 41.09 -19.50
C GLN A 17 4.34 41.34 -18.63
N GLU A 18 3.88 40.34 -17.88
CA GLU A 18 2.75 40.48 -16.95
C GLU A 18 3.08 41.41 -15.77
N ALA A 19 4.31 41.33 -15.22
CA ALA A 19 4.77 42.21 -14.16
C ALA A 19 4.91 43.66 -14.62
N ALA A 20 5.44 43.89 -15.83
CA ALA A 20 5.56 45.23 -16.42
C ALA A 20 4.20 45.88 -16.69
N ASN A 21 3.18 45.08 -17.00
CA ASN A 21 1.83 45.56 -17.32
C ASN A 21 0.87 45.59 -16.11
N SER A 22 1.31 45.14 -14.92
CA SER A 22 0.47 45.07 -13.72
C SER A 22 0.73 46.25 -12.79
N ALA A 23 -0.33 46.95 -12.37
CA ALA A 23 -0.26 47.98 -11.34
C ALA A 23 0.06 47.43 -9.94
N PHE A 24 -0.10 46.11 -9.73
CA PHE A 24 0.16 45.42 -8.47
C PHE A 24 1.34 44.46 -8.61
N GLN A 25 2.36 44.65 -7.78
CA GLN A 25 3.55 43.82 -7.73
C GLN A 25 3.38 42.71 -6.68
N PHE A 26 2.93 41.53 -7.13
CA PHE A 26 2.87 40.35 -6.26
C PHE A 26 4.20 39.59 -6.30
N SER A 27 4.74 39.22 -5.13
CA SER A 27 6.05 38.57 -5.01
C SER A 27 6.14 37.21 -5.73
N TRP A 28 5.02 36.50 -5.87
CA TRP A 28 4.94 35.21 -6.58
C TRP A 28 4.76 35.33 -8.10
N LYS A 29 4.57 36.55 -8.64
CA LYS A 29 4.45 36.85 -10.07
C LYS A 29 5.67 37.57 -10.66
N GLN A 30 6.77 37.63 -9.92
CA GLN A 30 8.00 38.27 -10.38
C GLN A 30 8.80 37.32 -11.29
N PRO A 31 9.51 37.85 -12.31
CA PRO A 31 10.53 37.10 -13.04
C PRO A 31 11.59 36.54 -12.08
N LYS A 32 12.03 35.31 -12.34
CA LYS A 32 12.92 34.57 -11.44
C LYS A 32 14.36 34.51 -11.91
N PHE A 33 14.60 34.79 -13.19
CA PHE A 33 15.93 34.66 -13.79
C PHE A 33 16.63 35.99 -14.10
N ASP A 34 16.16 37.11 -13.53
CA ASP A 34 16.72 38.47 -13.73
C ASP A 34 17.90 38.83 -12.80
N THR A 35 18.36 37.90 -11.96
CA THR A 35 19.48 38.10 -11.00
C THR A 35 20.73 37.33 -11.46
N PRO A 36 21.92 37.49 -10.83
CA PRO A 36 23.16 36.74 -11.16
C PRO A 36 23.08 35.20 -11.13
N PHE A 37 21.88 34.66 -10.92
CA PHE A 37 21.46 33.27 -11.03
C PHE A 37 21.48 32.71 -12.47
N GLU A 38 21.89 33.50 -13.48
CA GLU A 38 22.08 33.07 -14.88
C GLU A 38 23.08 31.88 -15.01
N ARG A 39 24.10 31.82 -14.15
CA ARG A 39 25.08 30.71 -14.12
C ARG A 39 24.42 29.36 -13.84
N ARG A 40 23.38 29.32 -12.99
CA ARG A 40 22.61 28.10 -12.70
C ARG A 40 21.95 27.57 -13.96
N LEU A 41 21.27 28.44 -14.71
CA LEU A 41 20.59 28.05 -15.96
C LEU A 41 21.59 27.61 -17.03
N LEU A 42 22.75 28.27 -17.12
CA LEU A 42 23.82 27.84 -18.03
C LEU A 42 24.33 26.44 -17.66
N LEU A 43 24.55 26.17 -16.37
CA LEU A 43 24.95 24.85 -15.89
C LEU A 43 23.88 23.80 -16.20
N LEU A 44 22.59 24.08 -15.93
CA LEU A 44 21.49 23.18 -16.24
C LEU A 44 21.35 22.91 -17.74
N ASN A 45 21.49 23.94 -18.58
CA ASN A 45 21.51 23.77 -20.02
C ASN A 45 22.70 22.91 -20.47
N GLY A 46 23.89 23.13 -19.90
CA GLY A 46 25.08 22.30 -20.16
C GLY A 46 24.87 20.84 -19.78
N LEU A 47 24.34 20.57 -18.59
CA LEU A 47 24.01 19.24 -18.11
C LEU A 47 22.99 18.56 -19.04
N PHE A 48 21.86 19.20 -19.31
CA PHE A 48 20.81 18.60 -20.12
C PHE A 48 21.25 18.35 -21.56
N LEU A 49 22.04 19.25 -22.16
CA LEU A 49 22.64 19.01 -23.47
C LEU A 49 23.66 17.88 -23.43
N GLY A 50 24.45 17.77 -22.37
CA GLY A 50 25.39 16.68 -22.15
C GLY A 50 24.69 15.33 -22.10
N PHE A 51 23.61 15.23 -21.33
CA PHE A 51 22.82 14.01 -21.24
C PHE A 51 22.03 13.70 -22.52
N ALA A 52 21.50 14.72 -23.20
CA ALA A 52 20.83 14.55 -24.50
C ALA A 52 21.75 13.90 -25.54
N LYS A 53 23.06 14.20 -25.52
CA LYS A 53 24.03 13.58 -26.43
C LYS A 53 24.26 12.09 -26.18
N VAL A 54 24.04 11.63 -24.96
CA VAL A 54 24.22 10.21 -24.56
C VAL A 54 22.88 9.46 -24.46
N GLY A 55 21.81 10.01 -25.04
CA GLY A 55 20.48 9.38 -25.06
C GLY A 55 19.65 9.58 -23.79
N GLY A 56 20.11 10.43 -22.87
CA GLY A 56 19.35 10.86 -21.69
C GLY A 56 18.50 12.10 -21.94
N ASN A 57 17.77 12.54 -20.93
CA ASN A 57 17.00 13.78 -21.01
C ASN A 57 16.93 14.49 -19.65
N GLY A 58 16.88 15.83 -19.68
CA GLY A 58 16.72 16.67 -18.52
C GLY A 58 15.26 16.93 -18.18
N TRP A 59 14.93 16.86 -16.90
CA TRP A 59 13.60 17.13 -16.39
C TRP A 59 13.63 18.18 -15.31
N VAL A 60 12.62 19.04 -15.36
CA VAL A 60 12.42 20.13 -14.41
C VAL A 60 10.95 20.17 -14.03
N ARG A 61 10.68 20.26 -12.74
CA ARG A 61 9.34 20.51 -12.21
C ARG A 61 9.27 21.84 -11.48
N GLY A 62 8.10 22.45 -11.60
CA GLY A 62 7.84 23.78 -11.09
C GLY A 62 8.41 24.88 -11.99
N HIS A 63 8.20 26.12 -11.56
CA HIS A 63 8.64 27.32 -12.26
C HIS A 63 9.96 27.87 -11.71
N ASP A 64 10.40 27.36 -10.55
CA ASP A 64 11.64 27.74 -9.85
C ASP A 64 12.88 26.96 -10.28
N ALA A 65 12.73 25.95 -11.14
CA ALA A 65 13.80 25.04 -11.55
C ALA A 65 14.58 24.39 -10.39
N ARG A 66 13.90 24.10 -9.27
CA ARG A 66 14.49 23.48 -8.06
C ARG A 66 14.29 21.98 -7.97
N GLU A 67 13.19 21.47 -8.53
CA GLU A 67 12.97 20.03 -8.65
C GLU A 67 13.56 19.59 -9.99
N LEU A 68 14.77 19.04 -9.93
CA LEU A 68 15.55 18.69 -11.11
C LEU A 68 15.81 17.19 -11.14
N ALA A 69 15.76 16.60 -12.33
CA ALA A 69 16.17 15.23 -12.53
C ALA A 69 16.77 15.03 -13.93
N ILE A 70 17.52 13.95 -14.07
CA ILE A 70 18.03 13.45 -15.35
C ILE A 70 17.56 12.02 -15.52
N TYR A 71 17.06 11.72 -16.71
CA TYR A 71 16.66 10.38 -17.13
C TYR A 71 17.70 9.79 -18.08
N MET A 72 18.00 8.51 -17.92
CA MET A 72 18.87 7.71 -18.79
C MET A 72 18.24 6.32 -18.92
N GLY A 73 17.47 6.11 -19.99
CA GLY A 73 16.67 4.88 -20.11
C GLY A 73 15.74 4.70 -18.91
N ASP A 74 15.90 3.59 -18.18
CA ASP A 74 15.12 3.25 -17.00
C ASP A 74 15.72 3.77 -15.67
N ALA A 75 16.87 4.46 -15.74
CA ALA A 75 17.49 5.09 -14.60
C ALA A 75 17.13 6.57 -14.53
N SER A 76 16.91 7.08 -13.32
CA SER A 76 16.70 8.51 -13.08
C SER A 76 17.47 8.98 -11.85
N VAL A 77 18.05 10.17 -11.94
CA VAL A 77 18.75 10.81 -10.83
C VAL A 77 18.14 12.18 -10.58
N SER A 78 17.51 12.35 -9.43
CA SER A 78 17.08 13.67 -8.94
C SER A 78 18.24 14.39 -8.28
N PHE A 79 18.29 15.71 -8.41
CA PHE A 79 19.35 16.52 -7.82
C PHE A 79 18.85 17.93 -7.47
N GLU A 80 19.59 18.58 -6.58
CA GLU A 80 19.41 19.97 -6.16
C GLU A 80 20.63 20.79 -6.63
N LEU A 81 20.39 22.03 -7.03
CA LEU A 81 21.42 22.98 -7.47
C LEU A 81 21.15 24.34 -6.83
N ASP A 82 21.78 24.59 -5.68
CA ASP A 82 21.58 25.80 -4.88
C ASP A 82 22.88 26.20 -4.15
N ALA A 83 22.88 27.35 -3.49
CA ALA A 83 24.01 27.78 -2.67
C ALA A 83 24.26 26.80 -1.49
N PRO A 84 25.52 26.58 -1.07
CA PRO A 84 25.90 25.52 -0.12
C PRO A 84 25.22 25.60 1.27
N SER A 85 24.60 26.73 1.62
CA SER A 85 23.84 26.92 2.88
C SER A 85 22.32 26.71 2.75
N GLN A 86 21.78 26.44 1.56
CA GLN A 86 20.33 26.30 1.31
C GLN A 86 19.81 24.86 1.44
N SER A 87 20.58 23.95 2.03
CA SER A 87 20.19 22.58 2.34
C SER A 87 19.05 22.52 3.37
N ARG A 88 17.81 22.32 2.88
CA ARG A 88 16.56 21.79 3.47
C ARG A 88 16.06 22.26 4.85
N THR A 89 16.81 23.05 5.60
CA THR A 89 16.44 23.53 6.94
C THR A 89 16.86 24.99 7.13
N ARG A 90 16.08 25.92 6.58
CA ARG A 90 15.67 27.18 7.24
C ARG A 90 14.90 28.06 6.26
N ARG A 91 13.68 28.42 6.66
CA ARG A 91 12.97 29.60 6.15
C ARG A 91 13.79 30.84 6.48
N HIS A 92 13.86 31.76 5.51
CA HIS A 92 14.34 33.14 5.63
C HIS A 92 15.78 33.31 6.15
N LEU A 93 16.74 33.33 5.22
CA LEU A 93 17.96 34.12 5.38
C LEU A 93 18.16 34.96 4.12
N ALA A 94 18.61 36.19 4.35
CA ALA A 94 18.83 37.22 3.33
C ALA A 94 19.74 36.71 2.19
N PRO A 95 19.59 37.26 0.97
CA PRO A 95 20.44 36.91 -0.16
C PRO A 95 21.87 37.37 0.15
N ASN A 96 22.69 36.46 0.68
CA ASN A 96 24.11 36.73 0.85
C ASN A 96 24.81 36.47 -0.49
N GLU A 97 25.72 37.38 -0.84
CA GLU A 97 26.40 37.55 -2.14
C GLU A 97 27.40 36.43 -2.51
N ASP A 98 27.26 35.23 -1.94
CA ASP A 98 28.13 34.10 -2.26
C ASP A 98 27.71 33.47 -3.60
N ARG A 99 28.51 33.74 -4.63
CA ARG A 99 28.38 33.20 -6.00
C ARG A 99 28.70 31.69 -6.11
N THR A 100 28.78 30.98 -4.99
CA THR A 100 29.17 29.56 -4.94
C THR A 100 27.95 28.67 -5.13
N LEU A 101 27.99 27.83 -6.16
CA LEU A 101 26.96 26.84 -6.44
C LEU A 101 27.38 25.46 -5.92
N CYS A 102 26.40 24.69 -5.46
CA CYS A 102 26.56 23.30 -5.04
C CYS A 102 25.50 22.44 -5.74
N LEU A 103 25.93 21.36 -6.39
CA LEU A 103 25.07 20.35 -6.99
C LEU A 103 25.10 19.10 -6.11
N CYS A 104 23.94 18.63 -5.65
CA CYS A 104 23.83 17.46 -4.79
C CYS A 104 22.76 16.51 -5.32
N LEU A 105 23.05 15.21 -5.37
CA LEU A 105 22.06 14.20 -5.75
C LEU A 105 21.05 13.99 -4.61
N SER A 106 19.77 14.06 -4.94
CA SER A 106 18.66 13.88 -3.99
C SER A 106 18.35 12.39 -3.87
N THR A 107 19.09 11.68 -3.03
CA THR A 107 18.94 10.24 -2.82
C THR A 107 19.01 9.87 -1.34
N ALA A 108 18.26 8.84 -0.94
CA ALA A 108 18.32 8.25 0.40
C ALA A 108 19.51 7.30 0.57
N HIS A 109 20.22 6.98 -0.53
CA HIS A 109 21.34 6.07 -0.53
C HIS A 109 22.67 6.83 -0.47
N SER A 110 23.61 6.32 0.31
CA SER A 110 24.97 6.86 0.35
C SER A 110 25.67 6.66 -1.00
N ALA A 111 26.54 7.59 -1.35
CA ALA A 111 27.42 7.44 -2.50
C ALA A 111 28.25 6.15 -2.37
N PRO A 112 28.38 5.34 -3.44
CA PRO A 112 29.29 4.21 -3.41
C PRO A 112 30.75 4.70 -3.32
N PRO A 113 31.68 3.85 -2.82
CA PRO A 113 33.09 4.22 -2.75
C PRO A 113 33.62 4.66 -4.11
N GLY A 114 34.29 5.83 -4.15
CA GLY A 114 34.90 6.38 -5.36
C GLY A 114 33.97 7.13 -6.32
N ILE A 115 32.69 7.34 -5.95
CA ILE A 115 31.75 8.11 -6.78
C ILE A 115 31.26 9.33 -6.00
N SER A 116 31.38 10.51 -6.60
CA SER A 116 30.88 11.76 -6.02
C SER A 116 29.38 11.90 -6.24
N PHE A 117 28.62 12.23 -5.19
CA PHE A 117 27.18 12.58 -5.25
C PHE A 117 26.95 14.07 -4.98
N SER A 118 28.02 14.82 -4.74
CA SER A 118 27.97 16.26 -4.50
C SER A 118 29.18 16.93 -5.11
N TRP A 119 28.95 18.05 -5.80
CA TRP A 119 29.98 18.90 -6.38
C TRP A 119 29.74 20.34 -5.95
N ARG A 120 30.81 21.10 -5.78
CA ARG A 120 30.75 22.51 -5.37
C ARG A 120 31.73 23.33 -6.20
N ASP A 121 31.41 24.60 -6.38
CA ASP A 121 32.38 25.60 -6.80
C ASP A 121 33.57 25.62 -5.81
N GLU A 122 34.78 25.47 -6.34
CA GLU A 122 36.03 25.62 -5.59
C GLU A 122 36.80 26.84 -6.12
N GLU A 123 37.78 27.31 -5.35
CA GLU A 123 38.64 28.41 -5.78
C GLU A 123 39.36 28.04 -7.09
N GLY A 124 39.05 28.77 -8.17
CA GLY A 124 39.60 28.51 -9.51
C GLY A 124 38.97 27.34 -10.28
N ARG A 125 37.96 26.65 -9.72
CA ARG A 125 37.29 25.51 -10.37
C ARG A 125 35.77 25.57 -10.22
N THR A 126 35.09 26.11 -11.22
CA THR A 126 33.62 26.24 -11.19
C THR A 126 32.91 24.94 -11.58
N LEU A 127 31.64 24.78 -11.20
CA LEU A 127 30.81 23.64 -11.60
C LEU A 127 30.72 23.49 -13.14
N GLU A 128 30.73 24.59 -13.88
CA GLU A 128 30.72 24.55 -15.35
C GLU A 128 31.99 23.88 -15.91
N GLN A 129 33.13 24.09 -15.25
CA GLN A 129 34.39 23.42 -15.59
C GLN A 129 34.44 21.95 -15.12
N GLN A 130 33.54 21.58 -14.20
CA GLN A 130 33.38 20.22 -13.69
C GLN A 130 32.29 19.42 -14.44
N LEU A 131 31.65 19.98 -15.48
CA LEU A 131 30.51 19.36 -16.17
C LEU A 131 30.72 17.91 -16.58
N THR A 132 31.87 17.58 -17.17
CA THR A 132 32.17 16.20 -17.59
C THR A 132 32.22 15.24 -16.39
N GLU A 133 32.85 15.65 -15.28
CA GLU A 133 32.92 14.86 -14.06
C GLU A 133 31.52 14.68 -13.43
N ILE A 134 30.73 15.75 -13.40
CA ILE A 134 29.36 15.73 -12.90
C ILE A 134 28.51 14.76 -13.74
N ILE A 135 28.58 14.86 -15.07
CA ILE A 135 27.83 13.97 -15.98
C ILE A 135 28.22 12.50 -15.75
N ILE A 136 29.52 12.20 -15.64
CA ILE A 136 30.00 10.84 -15.36
C ILE A 136 29.48 10.36 -14.01
N GLY A 137 29.65 11.16 -12.95
CA GLY A 137 29.21 10.78 -11.61
C GLY A 137 27.70 10.59 -11.51
N MET A 138 26.91 11.44 -12.16
CA MET A 138 25.46 11.31 -12.28
C MET A 138 25.06 10.04 -13.05
N ALA A 139 25.76 9.71 -14.14
CA ALA A 139 25.50 8.49 -14.90
C ALA A 139 25.73 7.23 -14.05
N VAL A 140 26.87 7.18 -13.36
CA VAL A 140 27.22 6.06 -12.48
C VAL A 140 26.27 5.99 -11.28
N ALA A 141 25.90 7.12 -10.70
CA ALA A 141 24.91 7.18 -9.63
C ALA A 141 23.55 6.66 -10.10
N GLY A 142 23.10 7.01 -11.30
CA GLY A 142 21.86 6.52 -11.89
C GLY A 142 21.82 5.01 -12.02
N GLU A 143 22.87 4.42 -12.58
CA GLU A 143 23.04 2.97 -12.66
C GLU A 143 23.03 2.30 -11.28
N HIS A 144 23.75 2.88 -10.31
CA HIS A 144 23.78 2.34 -8.95
C HIS A 144 22.40 2.34 -8.29
N LEU A 145 21.68 3.46 -8.39
CA LEU A 145 20.33 3.59 -7.84
C LEU A 145 19.34 2.67 -8.55
N HIS A 146 19.47 2.51 -9.87
CA HIS A 146 18.63 1.59 -10.65
C HIS A 146 18.84 0.13 -10.21
N ARG A 147 20.10 -0.32 -10.05
CA ARG A 147 20.41 -1.66 -9.53
C ARG A 147 19.82 -1.88 -8.13
N LYS A 148 19.96 -0.89 -7.25
CA LYS A 148 19.38 -0.96 -5.90
C LYS A 148 17.86 -1.05 -5.90
N TRP A 149 17.21 -0.30 -6.79
CA TRP A 149 15.77 -0.38 -6.96
C TRP A 149 15.33 -1.77 -7.46
N LEU A 150 16.02 -2.35 -8.45
CA LEU A 150 15.75 -3.70 -8.93
C LEU A 150 15.93 -4.76 -7.83
N GLU A 151 16.99 -4.67 -7.03
CA GLU A 151 17.23 -5.56 -5.88
C GLU A 151 16.06 -5.49 -4.87
N GLN A 152 15.63 -4.28 -4.51
CA GLN A 152 14.52 -4.05 -3.59
C GLN A 152 13.21 -4.57 -4.18
N GLN A 153 12.94 -4.33 -5.45
CA GLN A 153 11.72 -4.78 -6.12
C GLN A 153 11.66 -6.32 -6.21
N ALA A 154 12.79 -6.99 -6.45
CA ALA A 154 12.88 -8.44 -6.44
C ALA A 154 12.67 -9.01 -5.03
N ALA A 155 13.26 -8.39 -4.00
CA ALA A 155 13.05 -8.78 -2.61
C ALA A 155 11.58 -8.63 -2.18
N TRP A 156 10.97 -7.49 -2.52
CA TRP A 156 9.56 -7.24 -2.24
C TRP A 156 8.63 -8.25 -2.92
N ARG A 157 8.89 -8.57 -4.20
CA ARG A 157 8.13 -9.59 -4.95
C ARG A 157 8.23 -10.99 -4.32
N ARG A 158 9.42 -11.37 -3.84
CA ARG A 158 9.59 -12.65 -3.12
C ARG A 158 8.77 -12.70 -1.84
N LYS A 159 8.87 -11.66 -1.02
CA LYS A 159 8.12 -11.55 0.24
C LYS A 159 6.60 -11.60 0.03
N GLN A 160 6.10 -10.87 -0.97
CA GLN A 160 4.67 -10.88 -1.33
C GLN A 160 4.19 -12.28 -1.72
N LYS A 161 4.99 -13.02 -2.48
CA LYS A 161 4.66 -14.40 -2.86
C LYS A 161 4.60 -15.32 -1.64
N GLU A 162 5.58 -15.23 -0.74
CA GLU A 162 5.63 -16.02 0.50
C GLU A 162 4.43 -15.72 1.42
N GLU A 163 4.07 -14.44 1.57
CA GLU A 163 2.90 -14.03 2.36
C GLU A 163 1.59 -14.56 1.76
N ALA A 164 1.43 -14.47 0.44
CA ALA A 164 0.25 -15.01 -0.25
C ALA A 164 0.13 -16.54 -0.12
N GLU A 165 1.24 -17.27 -0.20
CA GLU A 165 1.26 -18.73 0.00
C GLU A 165 0.88 -19.10 1.44
N LEU A 166 1.40 -18.39 2.43
CA LEU A 166 1.05 -18.61 3.84
C LEU A 166 -0.42 -18.31 4.12
N GLU A 167 -0.96 -17.23 3.57
CA GLU A 167 -2.38 -16.90 3.69
C GLU A 167 -3.27 -17.95 3.03
N ALA A 168 -2.90 -18.44 1.84
CA ALA A 168 -3.64 -19.50 1.15
C ALA A 168 -3.67 -20.80 1.98
N GLN A 169 -2.54 -21.18 2.58
CA GLN A 169 -2.46 -22.34 3.48
C GLN A 169 -3.35 -22.16 4.71
N ARG A 170 -3.36 -20.97 5.33
CA ARG A 170 -4.21 -20.66 6.48
C ARG A 170 -5.69 -20.74 6.14
N ARG A 171 -6.10 -20.16 5.01
CA ARG A 171 -7.50 -20.20 4.54
C ARG A 171 -7.95 -21.64 4.31
N LYS A 172 -7.13 -22.46 3.64
CA LYS A 172 -7.44 -23.87 3.43
C LYS A 172 -7.57 -24.64 4.73
N ALA A 173 -6.66 -24.42 5.69
CA ALA A 173 -6.73 -25.08 6.99
C ALA A 173 -7.97 -24.67 7.80
N ASP A 174 -8.39 -23.40 7.72
CA ASP A 174 -9.60 -22.90 8.37
C ASP A 174 -10.87 -23.46 7.71
N GLU A 175 -10.91 -23.58 6.38
CA GLU A 175 -11.99 -24.22 5.63
C GLU A 175 -12.10 -25.70 5.99
N ASP A 176 -10.99 -26.43 6.00
CA ASP A 176 -10.93 -27.84 6.39
C ASP A 176 -11.41 -28.03 7.85
N ARG A 177 -11.04 -27.12 8.76
CA ARG A 177 -11.50 -27.15 10.14
C ARG A 177 -13.02 -26.94 10.23
N ARG A 178 -13.55 -25.93 9.53
CA ARG A 178 -14.99 -25.63 9.52
C ARG A 178 -15.81 -26.79 8.96
N GLU A 179 -15.34 -27.44 7.91
CA GLU A 179 -16.04 -28.59 7.34
C GLU A 179 -16.04 -29.79 8.29
N ARG A 180 -14.90 -30.07 8.95
CA ARG A 180 -14.84 -31.11 9.99
C ARG A 180 -15.77 -30.82 11.16
N GLU A 181 -15.82 -29.58 11.63
CA GLU A 181 -16.73 -29.15 12.68
C GLU A 181 -18.20 -29.31 12.25
N ARG A 182 -18.52 -28.97 11.00
CA ARG A 182 -19.87 -29.14 10.44
C ARG A 182 -20.28 -30.61 10.38
N ILE A 183 -19.41 -31.49 9.88
CA ILE A 183 -19.67 -32.93 9.80
C ILE A 183 -19.87 -33.49 11.22
N ALA A 184 -18.97 -33.16 12.15
CA ALA A 184 -19.06 -33.61 13.54
C ALA A 184 -20.35 -33.12 14.22
N ALA A 185 -20.78 -31.88 13.98
CA ALA A 185 -22.02 -31.32 14.51
C ALA A 185 -23.26 -32.05 13.95
N LEU A 186 -23.27 -32.36 12.65
CA LEU A 186 -24.36 -33.13 12.03
C LEU A 186 -24.43 -34.55 12.57
N GLU A 187 -23.29 -35.23 12.73
CA GLU A 187 -23.26 -36.56 13.35
C GLU A 187 -23.73 -36.54 14.79
N LYS A 188 -23.30 -35.55 15.57
CA LYS A 188 -23.73 -35.38 16.96
C LYS A 188 -25.24 -35.14 17.03
N ALA A 189 -25.77 -34.25 16.20
CA ALA A 189 -27.20 -33.96 16.15
C ALA A 189 -28.03 -35.21 15.79
N LYS A 190 -27.54 -36.05 14.86
CA LYS A 190 -28.17 -37.33 14.52
C LYS A 190 -28.17 -38.30 15.72
N ARG A 191 -27.05 -38.42 16.43
CA ARG A 191 -26.95 -39.26 17.64
C ARG A 191 -27.87 -38.76 18.75
N ASP A 192 -27.87 -37.45 19.00
CA ASP A 192 -28.70 -36.83 20.03
C ASP A 192 -30.20 -36.94 19.71
N ALA A 193 -30.58 -36.84 18.43
CA ALA A 193 -31.96 -37.12 18.00
C ALA A 193 -32.33 -38.59 18.27
N LEU A 194 -31.51 -39.54 17.85
CA LEU A 194 -31.75 -40.97 18.09
C LEU A 194 -31.89 -41.29 19.58
N HIS A 195 -31.04 -40.71 20.43
CA HIS A 195 -31.15 -40.90 21.87
C HIS A 195 -32.43 -40.32 22.46
N ARG A 196 -32.87 -39.14 21.99
CA ARG A 196 -34.15 -38.55 22.40
C ARG A 196 -35.31 -39.42 21.97
N ASP A 197 -35.31 -39.88 20.73
CA ASP A 197 -36.36 -40.74 20.18
C ASP A 197 -36.44 -42.07 20.95
N ALA A 198 -35.30 -42.71 21.22
CA ALA A 198 -35.24 -43.94 22.01
C ALA A 198 -35.78 -43.75 23.44
N LYS A 199 -35.51 -42.59 24.06
CA LYS A 199 -36.03 -42.25 25.39
C LYS A 199 -37.54 -42.05 25.35
N ALA A 200 -38.04 -41.27 24.39
CA ALA A 200 -39.46 -40.99 24.21
C ALA A 200 -40.26 -42.28 23.92
N TRP A 201 -39.71 -43.17 23.09
CA TRP A 201 -40.29 -44.49 22.84
C TRP A 201 -40.39 -45.34 24.12
N ARG A 202 -39.34 -45.34 24.95
CA ARG A 202 -39.34 -46.07 26.24
C ARG A 202 -40.36 -45.48 27.21
N GLU A 203 -40.40 -44.16 27.35
CA GLU A 203 -41.38 -43.47 28.21
C GLU A 203 -42.82 -43.78 27.77
N ALA A 204 -43.09 -43.79 26.46
CA ALA A 204 -44.40 -44.19 25.94
C ALA A 204 -44.74 -45.66 26.25
N ALA A 205 -43.77 -46.56 26.14
CA ALA A 205 -43.94 -47.97 26.50
C ALA A 205 -44.22 -48.16 28.00
N ASP A 206 -43.51 -47.43 28.86
CA ASP A 206 -43.68 -47.46 30.31
C ASP A 206 -45.08 -46.95 30.72
N ILE A 207 -45.57 -45.86 30.09
CA ILE A 207 -46.93 -45.35 30.32
C ILE A 207 -47.98 -46.40 29.93
N ARG A 208 -47.84 -47.06 28.77
CA ARG A 208 -48.77 -48.10 28.33
C ARG A 208 -48.80 -49.29 29.31
N ALA A 209 -47.63 -49.75 29.75
CA ALA A 209 -47.50 -50.82 30.72
C ALA A 209 -48.14 -50.45 32.07
N TYR A 210 -47.95 -49.20 32.52
CA TYR A 210 -48.58 -48.70 33.75
C TYR A 210 -50.11 -48.65 33.65
N VAL A 211 -50.65 -48.14 32.55
CA VAL A 211 -52.10 -48.10 32.31
C VAL A 211 -52.71 -49.51 32.31
N GLU A 212 -52.05 -50.49 31.67
CA GLU A 212 -52.49 -51.88 31.71
C GLU A 212 -52.48 -52.46 33.13
N ALA A 213 -51.43 -52.19 33.92
CA ALA A 213 -51.35 -52.65 35.29
C ALA A 213 -52.47 -52.07 36.16
N VAL A 214 -52.77 -50.77 36.01
CA VAL A 214 -53.88 -50.10 36.72
C VAL A 214 -55.24 -50.68 36.29
N ARG A 215 -55.45 -50.90 34.99
CA ARG A 215 -56.68 -51.55 34.48
C ARG A 215 -56.89 -52.94 35.08
N ARG A 216 -55.83 -53.74 35.24
CA ARG A 216 -55.91 -55.10 35.84
C ARG A 216 -56.18 -55.09 37.34
N ALA A 217 -55.75 -54.05 38.05
CA ALA A 217 -55.91 -53.92 39.50
C ALA A 217 -57.21 -53.21 39.92
N ALA A 218 -58.03 -52.78 38.96
CA ALA A 218 -59.23 -52.00 39.19
C ALA A 218 -60.47 -52.86 39.54
N ASP A 219 -61.14 -52.56 40.65
CA ASP A 219 -62.41 -53.19 41.05
C ASP A 219 -63.65 -52.61 40.31
N ALA A 220 -63.53 -51.42 39.71
CA ALA A 220 -64.60 -50.74 38.96
C ALA A 220 -64.08 -50.27 37.58
N PRO A 221 -64.17 -51.11 36.54
CA PRO A 221 -63.55 -50.87 35.23
C PRO A 221 -64.04 -49.57 34.55
N ASP A 222 -65.33 -49.27 34.64
CA ASP A 222 -65.96 -48.19 33.88
C ASP A 222 -65.50 -46.78 34.30
N LEU A 223 -65.11 -46.59 35.56
CA LEU A 223 -64.60 -45.30 36.05
C LEU A 223 -63.15 -45.03 35.61
N ILE A 224 -62.37 -46.07 35.32
CA ILE A 224 -60.94 -45.97 34.99
C ILE A 224 -60.70 -45.88 33.48
N GLU A 225 -61.67 -46.29 32.66
CA GLU A 225 -61.55 -46.28 31.19
C GLU A 225 -61.35 -44.89 30.59
N SER A 226 -62.01 -43.86 31.13
CA SER A 226 -61.86 -42.47 30.64
C SER A 226 -60.44 -41.93 30.86
N TRP A 227 -59.86 -42.19 32.03
CA TRP A 227 -58.48 -41.84 32.35
C TRP A 227 -57.47 -42.67 31.54
N ALA A 228 -57.72 -43.98 31.40
CA ALA A 228 -56.84 -44.88 30.65
C ALA A 228 -56.75 -44.48 29.17
N ASN A 229 -57.87 -44.09 28.55
CA ASN A 229 -57.89 -43.62 27.17
C ASN A 229 -57.12 -42.30 27.01
N TRP A 230 -57.25 -41.36 27.95
CA TRP A 230 -56.44 -40.13 27.94
C TRP A 230 -54.94 -40.43 28.06
N ALA A 231 -54.55 -41.31 28.99
CA ALA A 231 -53.14 -41.64 29.21
C ALA A 231 -52.51 -42.37 28.01
N LEU A 232 -53.26 -43.23 27.33
CA LEU A 232 -52.81 -43.89 26.09
C LEU A 232 -52.65 -42.90 24.93
N LEU A 233 -53.56 -41.94 24.78
CA LEU A 233 -53.43 -40.87 23.79
C LEU A 233 -52.20 -39.99 24.06
N GLU A 234 -51.86 -39.74 25.33
CA GLU A 234 -50.66 -38.97 25.68
C GLU A 234 -49.38 -39.77 25.40
N ALA A 235 -49.37 -41.08 25.69
CA ALA A 235 -48.26 -41.96 25.28
C ALA A 235 -48.06 -42.00 23.77
N ASP A 236 -49.15 -41.94 23.00
CA ASP A 236 -49.10 -41.96 21.53
C ASP A 236 -48.54 -40.66 20.93
N LYS A 237 -48.71 -39.52 21.59
CA LYS A 237 -48.06 -38.26 21.18
C LYS A 237 -46.56 -38.25 21.44
N LEU A 238 -46.10 -38.98 22.46
CA LEU A 238 -44.70 -39.08 22.83
C LEU A 238 -43.93 -40.10 21.98
N ASP A 239 -44.62 -41.08 21.40
CA ASP A 239 -44.00 -42.19 20.68
C ASP A 239 -43.54 -41.78 19.27
N PRO A 240 -42.22 -41.72 18.99
CA PRO A 240 -41.70 -41.33 17.69
C PRO A 240 -41.98 -42.36 16.57
N SER A 241 -42.45 -43.57 16.91
CA SER A 241 -42.81 -44.61 15.94
C SER A 241 -44.27 -44.53 15.48
N ARG A 242 -45.10 -43.71 16.12
CA ARG A 242 -46.47 -43.47 15.68
C ARG A 242 -46.53 -42.24 14.78
N PRO A 243 -47.33 -42.27 13.69
CA PRO A 243 -47.58 -41.05 12.93
C PRO A 243 -48.26 -40.04 13.85
N ALA A 244 -47.76 -38.81 13.88
CA ALA A 244 -48.44 -37.71 14.55
C ALA A 244 -49.88 -37.65 14.01
N ALA A 245 -50.86 -37.80 14.90
CA ALA A 245 -52.26 -37.67 14.51
C ALA A 245 -52.48 -36.30 13.83
N PRO A 246 -53.27 -36.23 12.74
CA PRO A 246 -53.52 -34.99 12.01
C PRO A 246 -54.17 -33.90 12.88
#